data_AF-A0A7X1GSR0-F1
#
_entry.id   AF-A0A7X1GSR0-F1
#
_cell.length_a   1.000
_cell.length_b   1.000
_cell.length_c   1.000
_cell.angle_alpha   90.00
_cell.angle_beta   90.00
_cell.angle_gamma   90.00
#
_symmetry.space_group_name_H-M   'P 1'
#
loop_
_entity.id
_entity.type
_entity.pdbx_description
1 polymer ?
#
loop_
_entity_poly.entity_id
_entity_poly.type
_entity_poly.pdbx_seq_one_letter_code
_entity_poly.pdbx_strand_id
1 'polypeptide(L)'
;MQRSPQISCVTLTAALLFTISLLIGCGNGENISTQISGTWQRAEGDCNVQISLAAEPNTITLDGHPYPATIDKVNTGSYSVHLKVETETGKAEEWIIRQVWDDNGSSFSLAFNHNGTQEKLVKCGHS
;
A
#
# COMPACT_ATOMS: atom_id res chain seq x y z
N MET A 1 57.26 22.72 -50.38
CA MET A 1 56.52 21.91 -51.37
C MET A 1 55.31 21.28 -50.67
N GLN A 2 54.16 21.48 -51.29
CA GLN A 2 52.82 21.09 -50.86
C GLN A 2 52.60 19.58 -51.06
N ARG A 3 52.02 18.89 -50.06
CA ARG A 3 51.07 17.77 -50.28
C ARG A 3 50.23 17.53 -49.03
N SER A 4 48.92 17.51 -49.28
CA SER A 4 47.81 17.35 -48.34
C SER A 4 47.50 15.84 -48.11
N PRO A 5 46.42 15.44 -47.42
CA PRO A 5 46.47 14.62 -46.22
C PRO A 5 46.07 13.15 -46.50
N GLN A 6 46.46 12.21 -45.64
CA GLN A 6 45.77 10.93 -45.56
C GLN A 6 44.93 10.90 -44.29
N ILE A 7 43.64 11.07 -44.53
CA ILE A 7 42.53 10.75 -43.64
C ILE A 7 42.69 9.29 -43.23
N SER A 8 42.92 9.05 -41.95
CA SER A 8 42.48 7.81 -41.33
C SER A 8 41.74 8.17 -40.05
N CYS A 9 40.42 8.20 -40.21
CA CYS A 9 39.41 8.43 -39.21
C CYS A 9 39.46 7.29 -38.20
N VAL A 10 40.17 7.49 -37.09
CA VAL A 10 39.97 6.71 -35.88
C VAL A 10 39.59 7.70 -34.80
N THR A 11 38.34 8.16 -34.90
CA THR A 11 37.67 8.90 -33.84
C THR A 11 37.52 7.94 -32.67
N LEU A 12 38.40 8.09 -31.69
CA LEU A 12 38.29 7.43 -30.39
C LEU A 12 37.06 8.02 -29.67
N THR A 13 35.86 7.57 -30.03
CA THR A 13 34.64 7.89 -29.29
C THR A 13 34.68 7.11 -27.99
N ALA A 14 35.29 7.72 -26.97
CA ALA A 14 35.12 7.36 -25.58
C ALA A 14 33.63 7.56 -25.22
N ALA A 15 32.83 6.52 -25.47
CA ALA A 15 31.48 6.41 -24.95
C ALA A 15 31.58 6.20 -23.43
N LEU A 16 31.56 7.31 -22.68
CA LEU A 16 31.33 7.27 -21.24
C LEU A 16 30.31 8.34 -20.83
N LEU A 17 29.15 8.30 -21.50
CA LEU A 17 27.91 8.88 -21.00
C LEU A 17 27.06 7.75 -20.42
N PHE A 18 27.48 7.24 -19.27
CA PHE A 18 26.60 6.54 -18.35
C PHE A 18 26.55 7.34 -17.05
N THR A 19 26.07 8.58 -17.16
CA THR A 19 25.35 9.23 -16.06
C THR A 19 23.99 8.54 -15.94
N ILE A 20 23.98 7.25 -15.59
CA ILE A 20 22.79 6.66 -14.98
C ILE A 20 22.85 7.12 -13.54
N SER A 21 22.04 8.14 -13.30
CA SER A 21 21.56 8.56 -12.01
C SER A 21 21.28 7.32 -11.16
N LEU A 22 22.24 6.96 -10.30
CA LEU A 22 21.98 6.17 -9.10
C LEU A 22 21.16 7.05 -8.15
N LEU A 23 19.94 7.38 -8.57
CA LEU A 23 18.82 7.52 -7.66
C LEU A 23 18.50 6.09 -7.21
N ILE A 24 19.39 5.52 -6.38
CA ILE A 24 18.97 4.52 -5.41
C ILE A 24 18.09 5.33 -4.46
N GLY A 25 16.82 5.48 -4.86
CA GLY A 25 15.77 5.97 -4.02
C GLY A 25 15.79 5.11 -2.75
N CYS A 26 16.02 5.78 -1.63
CA CYS A 26 15.75 5.26 -0.31
C CYS A 26 14.40 4.53 -0.33
N GLY A 27 14.35 3.31 0.22
CA GLY A 27 13.20 2.42 0.12
C GLY A 27 11.88 3.11 0.47
N ASN A 28 11.03 3.29 -0.54
CA ASN A 28 9.62 3.61 -0.36
C ASN A 28 8.87 2.31 -0.01
N GLY A 29 9.09 1.79 1.20
CA GLY A 29 8.12 0.88 1.79
C GLY A 29 6.89 1.72 2.12
N GLU A 30 5.82 1.63 1.33
CA GLU A 30 4.56 2.32 1.63
C GLU A 30 4.13 2.01 3.07
N ASN A 31 3.59 3.00 3.79
CA ASN A 31 3.10 2.80 5.15
C ASN A 31 1.93 1.79 5.15
N ILE A 32 1.87 0.86 6.12
CA ILE A 32 0.81 -0.17 6.21
C ILE A 32 -0.58 0.46 6.14
N SER A 33 -0.82 1.60 6.82
CA SER A 33 -2.10 2.31 6.78
C SER A 33 -2.48 2.74 5.37
N THR A 34 -1.51 3.17 4.56
CA THR A 34 -1.70 3.50 3.14
C THR A 34 -2.02 2.24 2.34
N GLN A 35 -1.27 1.15 2.54
CA GLN A 35 -1.45 -0.08 1.78
C GLN A 35 -2.82 -0.76 2.04
N ILE A 36 -3.34 -0.69 3.27
CA ILE A 36 -4.64 -1.27 3.62
C ILE A 36 -5.82 -0.34 3.29
N SER A 37 -5.57 0.93 2.99
CA SER A 37 -6.61 1.84 2.53
C SER A 37 -7.10 1.44 1.14
N GLY A 38 -8.40 1.57 0.91
CA GLY A 38 -9.05 1.23 -0.35
C GLY A 38 -10.42 0.58 -0.15
N THR A 39 -10.95 0.05 -1.24
CA THR A 39 -12.22 -0.68 -1.26
C THR A 39 -11.98 -2.18 -1.29
N TRP A 40 -12.66 -2.87 -0.40
CA TRP A 40 -12.49 -4.28 -0.12
C TRP A 40 -13.83 -5.01 -0.18
N GLN A 41 -13.75 -6.28 -0.53
CA GLN A 41 -14.88 -7.17 -0.69
C GLN A 41 -14.82 -8.27 0.39
N ARG A 42 -15.96 -8.56 1.01
CA ARG A 42 -16.14 -9.74 1.88
C ARG A 42 -16.32 -11.00 1.04
N ALA A 43 -16.06 -12.17 1.61
CA ALA A 43 -16.12 -13.46 0.89
C ALA A 43 -17.46 -13.72 0.15
N GLU A 44 -18.58 -13.20 0.64
CA GLU A 44 -19.92 -13.42 0.06
C GLU A 44 -20.63 -12.12 -0.36
N GLY A 45 -19.93 -10.98 -0.44
CA GLY A 45 -20.55 -9.67 -0.57
C GLY A 45 -20.07 -8.83 -1.75
N ASP A 46 -20.71 -7.69 -1.93
CA ASP A 46 -20.25 -6.63 -2.83
C ASP A 46 -19.04 -5.89 -2.22
N CYS A 47 -18.48 -4.94 -2.98
CA CYS A 47 -17.40 -4.04 -2.58
C CYS A 47 -17.88 -2.98 -1.56
N ASN A 48 -18.27 -3.45 -0.38
CA ASN A 48 -18.99 -2.67 0.64
C ASN A 48 -18.14 -2.29 1.87
N VAL A 49 -16.86 -2.66 1.89
CA VAL A 49 -15.93 -2.26 2.96
C VAL A 49 -14.96 -1.23 2.39
N GLN A 50 -15.00 0.00 2.90
CA GLN A 50 -14.07 1.06 2.48
C GLN A 50 -13.24 1.51 3.68
N ILE A 51 -11.93 1.41 3.53
CA ILE A 51 -10.94 1.75 4.55
C ILE A 51 -10.22 3.03 4.10
N SER A 52 -10.33 4.10 4.88
CA SER A 52 -9.66 5.37 4.61
C SER A 52 -8.76 5.71 5.79
N LEU A 53 -7.50 5.30 5.71
CA LEU A 53 -6.45 5.54 6.72
C LEU A 53 -5.21 6.24 6.15
N ALA A 54 -5.24 6.56 4.85
CA ALA A 54 -4.17 7.28 4.15
C ALA A 54 -4.34 8.81 4.21
N ALA A 55 -5.51 9.28 4.63
CA ALA A 55 -5.87 10.69 4.72
C ALA A 55 -6.87 10.91 5.87
N GLU A 56 -6.81 12.09 6.47
CA GLU A 56 -7.76 12.49 7.50
C GLU A 56 -9.06 13.05 6.87
N PRO A 57 -10.24 12.77 7.46
CA PRO A 57 -10.43 11.99 8.68
C PRO A 57 -10.31 10.47 8.45
N ASN A 58 -9.67 9.78 9.39
CA ASN A 58 -9.65 8.32 9.39
C ASN A 58 -11.07 7.74 9.57
N THR A 59 -11.48 6.90 8.63
CA THR A 59 -12.84 6.35 8.58
C THR A 59 -12.84 4.93 8.03
N ILE A 60 -13.73 4.10 8.58
CA ILE A 60 -14.05 2.77 8.05
C ILE A 60 -15.53 2.77 7.70
N THR A 61 -15.87 2.52 6.44
CA THR A 61 -17.27 2.40 6.01
C THR A 61 -17.61 0.94 5.82
N LEU A 62 -18.60 0.44 6.56
CA LEU A 62 -19.14 -0.92 6.40
C LEU A 62 -20.58 -0.80 5.93
N ASP A 63 -20.90 -1.39 4.77
CA ASP A 63 -22.29 -1.45 4.27
C ASP A 63 -22.94 -0.06 4.16
N GLY A 64 -22.15 0.94 3.75
CA GLY A 64 -22.57 2.33 3.62
C GLY A 64 -22.60 3.12 4.94
N HIS A 65 -22.31 2.50 6.08
CA HIS A 65 -22.28 3.15 7.39
C HIS A 65 -20.85 3.57 7.74
N PRO A 66 -20.55 4.87 7.84
CA PRO A 66 -19.22 5.35 8.18
C PRO A 66 -18.99 5.31 9.70
N TYR A 67 -17.88 4.71 10.11
CA TYR A 67 -17.39 4.68 11.47
C TYR A 67 -16.13 5.55 11.59
N PRO A 68 -16.16 6.63 12.39
CA PRO A 68 -14.96 7.38 12.72
C PRO A 68 -13.95 6.48 13.42
N ALA A 69 -12.70 6.55 12.99
CA ALA A 69 -11.62 5.74 13.54
C ALA A 69 -10.45 6.63 13.96
N THR A 70 -9.70 6.17 14.95
CA THR A 70 -8.38 6.72 15.31
C THR A 70 -7.37 5.59 15.29
N ILE A 71 -6.23 5.80 14.66
CA ILE A 71 -5.14 4.83 14.70
C ILE A 71 -4.53 4.84 16.10
N ASP A 72 -4.72 3.74 16.84
CA ASP A 72 -4.14 3.57 18.17
C ASP A 72 -2.71 3.03 18.07
N LYS A 73 -2.48 2.06 17.18
CA LYS A 73 -1.16 1.44 17.00
C LYS A 73 -0.99 0.88 15.60
N VAL A 74 0.22 1.02 15.05
CA VAL A 74 0.68 0.28 13.87
C VAL A 74 1.75 -0.72 14.31
N ASN A 75 1.54 -2.00 14.04
CA ASN A 75 2.49 -3.08 14.32
C ASN A 75 3.06 -3.62 13.01
N THR A 76 4.28 -3.23 12.70
CA THR A 76 4.98 -3.67 11.48
C THR A 76 5.40 -5.13 11.53
N GLY A 77 5.64 -5.70 12.72
CA GLY A 77 6.03 -7.10 12.89
C GLY A 77 4.89 -8.08 12.63
N SER A 78 3.64 -7.67 12.85
CA SER A 78 2.44 -8.46 12.53
C SER A 78 1.65 -7.91 11.34
N TYR A 79 2.19 -6.91 10.63
CA TYR A 79 1.51 -6.21 9.53
C TYR A 79 0.09 -5.76 9.85
N SER A 80 -0.13 -5.22 11.06
CA SER A 80 -1.47 -4.85 11.54
C SER A 80 -1.59 -3.38 11.95
N VAL A 81 -2.79 -2.86 11.79
CA VAL A 81 -3.22 -1.55 12.29
C VAL A 81 -4.36 -1.77 13.28
N HIS A 82 -4.18 -1.24 14.49
CA HIS A 82 -5.17 -1.23 15.55
C HIS A 82 -5.85 0.12 15.58
N LEU A 83 -7.18 0.09 15.56
CA LEU A 83 -8.05 1.25 15.49
C LEU A 83 -8.90 1.31 16.75
N LYS A 84 -9.06 2.53 17.28
CA LYS A 84 -10.18 2.87 18.16
C LYS A 84 -11.31 3.39 17.28
N VAL A 85 -12.46 2.74 17.33
CA VAL A 85 -13.61 3.06 16.47
C VAL A 85 -14.79 3.45 17.35
N GLU A 86 -15.39 4.61 17.05
CA GLU A 86 -16.60 5.05 17.73
C GLU A 86 -17.82 4.39 17.07
N THR A 87 -18.50 3.52 17.82
CA THR A 87 -19.74 2.89 17.36
C THR A 87 -20.94 3.83 17.48
N GLU A 88 -22.04 3.47 16.84
CA GLU A 88 -23.32 4.19 16.94
C GLU A 88 -23.84 4.32 18.37
N THR A 89 -23.43 3.40 19.26
CA THR A 89 -23.79 3.44 20.68
C THR A 89 -22.95 4.42 21.50
N GLY A 90 -22.00 5.12 20.87
CA GLY A 90 -21.05 6.02 21.51
C GLY A 90 -19.93 5.29 22.28
N LYS A 91 -19.85 3.96 22.16
CA LYS A 91 -18.78 3.16 22.76
C LYS A 91 -17.61 3.06 21.80
N ALA A 92 -16.41 3.26 22.33
CA ALA A 92 -15.17 2.98 21.62
C ALA A 92 -14.92 1.46 21.61
N GLU A 93 -14.68 0.91 20.43
CA GLU A 93 -14.29 -0.48 20.23
C GLU A 93 -12.90 -0.58 19.59
N GLU A 94 -12.19 -1.66 19.88
CA GLU A 94 -10.93 -1.97 19.19
C GLU A 94 -11.22 -2.79 17.94
N TRP A 95 -10.82 -2.24 16.79
CA TRP A 95 -10.83 -2.96 15.52
C TRP A 95 -9.40 -3.19 15.05
N ILE A 96 -9.12 -4.34 14.44
CA ILE A 96 -7.76 -4.70 14.00
C ILE A 96 -7.81 -5.12 12.54
N ILE A 97 -6.98 -4.49 11.71
CA ILE A 97 -6.83 -4.83 10.30
C ILE A 97 -5.42 -5.36 10.10
N ARG A 98 -5.28 -6.58 9.59
CA ARG A 98 -3.98 -7.23 9.36
C ARG A 98 -3.83 -7.64 7.90
N GLN A 99 -2.69 -7.34 7.30
CA GLN A 99 -2.32 -7.89 6.00
C GLN A 99 -2.00 -9.39 6.13
N VAL A 100 -2.60 -10.21 5.27
CA VAL A 100 -2.33 -11.64 5.13
C VAL A 100 -1.82 -11.87 3.72
N TRP A 101 -0.50 -11.98 3.62
CA TRP A 101 0.23 -12.17 2.37
C TRP A 101 0.04 -13.59 1.83
N ASP A 102 0.04 -13.70 0.51
CA ASP A 102 0.15 -14.98 -0.18
C ASP A 102 1.58 -15.56 -0.05
N ASP A 103 1.73 -16.84 -0.38
CA ASP A 103 2.99 -17.56 -0.21
C ASP A 103 4.15 -16.99 -1.03
N ASN A 104 3.84 -16.30 -2.13
CA ASN A 104 4.84 -15.68 -3.00
C ASN A 104 5.10 -14.19 -2.66
N GLY A 105 4.39 -13.62 -1.68
CA GLY A 105 4.51 -12.22 -1.26
C GLY A 105 4.11 -11.21 -2.35
N SER A 106 3.35 -11.64 -3.35
CA SER A 106 2.93 -10.81 -4.48
C SER A 106 1.69 -9.98 -4.19
N SER A 107 0.83 -10.48 -3.30
CA SER A 107 -0.43 -9.87 -2.95
C SER A 107 -0.81 -10.17 -1.50
N PHE A 108 -1.79 -9.44 -0.97
CA PHE A 108 -2.35 -9.74 0.34
C PHE A 108 -3.86 -9.54 0.37
N SER A 109 -4.48 -10.30 1.26
CA SER A 109 -5.84 -10.05 1.74
C SER A 109 -5.79 -9.36 3.10
N LEU A 110 -6.92 -8.90 3.61
CA LEU A 110 -7.02 -8.40 4.98
C LEU A 110 -7.72 -9.43 5.86
N ALA A 111 -7.17 -9.67 7.04
CA ALA A 111 -7.94 -10.19 8.16
C ALA A 111 -8.44 -8.98 8.96
N PHE A 112 -9.76 -8.79 8.96
CA PHE A 112 -10.42 -7.68 9.63
C PHE A 112 -11.18 -8.19 10.85
N ASN A 113 -10.76 -7.76 12.04
CA ASN A 113 -11.39 -8.08 13.31
C ASN A 113 -12.20 -6.86 13.80
N HIS A 114 -13.51 -7.03 13.93
CA HIS A 114 -14.41 -6.03 14.51
C HIS A 114 -15.57 -6.74 15.23
N ASN A 115 -16.11 -6.12 16.27
CA ASN A 115 -17.27 -6.64 17.01
C ASN A 115 -17.10 -8.10 17.49
N GLY A 116 -15.86 -8.50 17.83
CA GLY A 116 -15.52 -9.87 18.24
C GLY A 116 -15.51 -10.91 17.11
N THR A 117 -15.69 -10.52 15.85
CA THR A 117 -15.70 -11.38 14.67
C THR A 117 -14.49 -11.10 13.79
N GLN A 118 -13.91 -12.15 13.19
CA GLN A 118 -12.89 -12.02 12.15
C GLN A 118 -13.49 -12.33 10.78
N GLU A 119 -13.27 -11.45 9.82
CA GLU A 119 -13.59 -11.69 8.41
C GLU A 119 -12.38 -11.50 7.50
N LYS A 120 -12.37 -12.21 6.37
CA LYS A 120 -11.37 -12.03 5.31
C LYS A 120 -11.91 -11.05 4.28
N LEU A 121 -11.11 -10.05 3.94
CA LEU A 121 -11.39 -9.09 2.88
C LEU A 121 -10.39 -9.25 1.74
N VAL A 122 -10.88 -9.18 0.51
CA VAL A 122 -10.04 -9.19 -0.72
C VAL A 122 -10.19 -7.87 -1.45
N LYS A 123 -9.17 -7.45 -2.22
CA LYS A 123 -9.28 -6.22 -3.00
C LYS A 123 -10.39 -6.33 -4.04
N CYS A 124 -11.19 -5.29 -4.15
CA CYS A 124 -12.17 -5.17 -5.21
C CYS A 124 -11.51 -5.18 -6.59
N GLY A 125 -12.06 -5.94 -7.53
CA GLY A 125 -11.56 -6.05 -8.90
C GLY A 125 -10.35 -6.97 -9.08
N HIS A 126 -9.96 -7.73 -8.05
CA HIS A 126 -9.10 -8.91 -8.20
C HIS A 126 -10.00 -10.16 -8.30
N SER A 127 -10.39 -10.52 -9.53
CA SER A 127 -11.09 -11.77 -9.86
C SER A 127 -10.13 -12.76 -10.50
#